data_AF-A0A4Q1V2G1-F1
#
_entry.id   AF-A0A4Q1V2G1-F1
#
_cell.length_a   1.000
_cell.length_b   1.000
_cell.length_c   1.000
_cell.angle_alpha   90.00
_cell.angle_beta   90.00
_cell.angle_gamma   90.00
#
_symmetry.space_group_name_H-M   'P 1'
#
loop_
_entity.id
_entity.type
_entity.pdbx_description
1 polymer ?
#
loop_
_entity_poly.entity_id
_entity_poly.type
_entity_poly.pdbx_seq_one_letter_code
_entity_poly.pdbx_strand_id
1 'polypeptide(L)' 'KNTRSVTNAIGIRSIGPNVTVRVDGSSIIGNGTGLSFSGGGILATYGNNAVSANGSNGAFSGSIPLQ' A
#
# COMPACT_ATOMS: atom_id res chain seq x y z
N LYS A 1 -3.90 11.85 -5.39
CA LYS A 1 -3.88 12.38 -4.00
C LYS A 1 -5.29 12.32 -3.43
N ASN A 2 -5.46 11.70 -2.26
CA ASN A 2 -6.74 11.40 -1.59
C ASN A 2 -7.53 10.19 -2.15
N THR A 3 -6.88 9.04 -2.32
CA THR A 3 -7.60 7.77 -2.53
C THR A 3 -7.77 7.05 -1.20
N ARG A 4 -9.03 6.85 -0.78
CA ARG A 4 -9.37 6.03 0.39
C ARG A 4 -9.60 4.60 -0.08
N SER A 5 -8.80 3.66 0.43
CA SER A 5 -9.02 2.23 0.24
C SER A 5 -9.64 1.66 1.51
N VAL A 6 -10.95 1.39 1.46
CA VAL A 6 -11.72 1.00 2.64
C VAL A 6 -12.53 -0.27 2.41
N THR A 7 -12.58 -1.15 3.42
CA THR A 7 -13.48 -2.32 3.47
C THR A 7 -13.32 -3.32 2.32
N ASN A 8 -12.09 -3.50 1.82
CA ASN A 8 -11.76 -4.50 0.81
C ASN A 8 -11.09 -5.74 1.41
N ALA A 9 -11.02 -6.84 0.65
CA ALA A 9 -10.20 -7.99 1.02
C ALA A 9 -8.71 -7.60 1.10
N ILE A 10 -8.22 -6.83 0.11
CA ILE A 10 -6.85 -6.27 0.06
C ILE A 10 -6.95 -4.79 -0.31
N GLY A 11 -6.25 -3.92 0.42
CA GLY A 11 -6.25 -2.48 0.18
C GLY A 11 -5.40 -2.08 -1.02
N ILE A 12 -4.09 -2.31 -0.94
CA ILE A 12 -3.15 -2.08 -2.04
C ILE A 12 -2.35 -3.35 -2.30
N ARG A 13 -2.32 -3.78 -3.57
CA ARG A 13 -1.66 -5.01 -4.00
C ARG A 13 -0.72 -4.77 -5.18
N SER A 14 0.52 -5.26 -5.08
CA SER A 14 1.46 -5.35 -6.21
C SER A 14 1.89 -6.81 -6.41
N ILE A 15 1.74 -7.34 -7.63
CA ILE A 15 2.01 -8.75 -7.92
C ILE A 15 2.83 -8.84 -9.19
N GLY A 16 3.94 -9.56 -9.12
CA GLY A 16 4.75 -9.91 -10.27
C GLY A 16 5.95 -8.99 -10.49
N PRO A 17 6.92 -9.45 -11.29
CA PRO A 17 8.14 -8.70 -11.57
C PRO A 17 7.80 -7.43 -12.35
N ASN A 18 8.55 -6.36 -12.10
CA ASN A 18 8.39 -5.04 -12.73
C ASN A 18 7.08 -4.30 -12.41
N VAL A 19 6.27 -4.78 -11.47
CA VAL A 19 5.11 -4.04 -10.99
C VAL A 19 5.53 -3.13 -9.83
N THR A 20 5.44 -1.82 -10.06
CA THR A 20 5.72 -0.81 -9.02
C THR A 20 4.48 0.02 -8.75
N VAL A 21 4.01 -0.02 -7.49
CA VAL A 21 2.97 0.87 -6.99
C VAL A 21 3.63 1.91 -6.09
N ARG A 22 3.41 3.20 -6.37
CA ARG A 22 3.86 4.30 -5.51
C ARG A 22 2.66 4.95 -4.86
N VAL A 23 2.66 5.02 -3.54
CA VAL A 23 1.54 5.52 -2.75
C VAL A 23 1.93 6.80 -2.05
N ASP A 24 1.09 7.82 -2.20
CA ASP A 24 1.24 9.16 -1.60
C ASP A 24 -0.12 9.63 -1.08
N GLY A 25 -0.13 10.19 0.13
CA GLY A 25 -1.29 10.86 0.73
C GLY A 25 -2.57 10.02 0.71
N SER A 26 -2.47 8.72 0.99
CA SER A 26 -3.60 7.78 0.94
C SER A 26 -3.96 7.22 2.31
N SER A 27 -5.23 6.85 2.48
CA SER A 27 -5.74 6.18 3.68
C SER A 27 -6.18 4.76 3.33
N ILE A 28 -5.53 3.78 3.95
CA ILE A 28 -5.75 2.35 3.74
C ILE A 28 -6.22 1.77 5.08
N ILE A 29 -7.53 1.69 5.24
CA ILE A 29 -8.16 1.34 6.52
C ILE A 29 -9.30 0.34 6.38
N GLY A 30 -9.51 -0.52 7.37
CA GLY A 30 -10.65 -1.44 7.39
C GLY A 30 -10.59 -2.55 6.33
N ASN A 31 -9.45 -2.81 5.70
CA ASN A 31 -9.29 -3.90 4.74
C ASN A 31 -8.90 -5.20 5.47
N GLY A 32 -9.13 -6.37 4.86
CA GLY A 32 -8.64 -7.65 5.36
C GLY A 32 -7.11 -7.64 5.49
N THR A 33 -6.42 -7.29 4.39
CA THR A 33 -5.00 -6.91 4.38
C THR A 33 -4.84 -5.50 3.82
N GLY A 34 -4.12 -4.62 4.51
CA GLY A 34 -3.86 -3.26 4.07
C GLY A 34 -2.94 -3.23 2.86
N LEU A 35 -1.70 -3.68 3.05
CA LEU A 35 -0.66 -3.71 2.02
C LEU A 35 -0.21 -5.14 1.75
N SER A 36 -0.13 -5.52 0.48
CA SER A 36 0.37 -6.82 0.06
C SER A 36 1.22 -6.71 -1.20
N PHE A 37 2.39 -7.33 -1.19
CA PHE A 37 3.21 -7.48 -2.37
C PHE A 37 3.78 -8.90 -2.46
N SER A 38 3.91 -9.41 -3.68
CA SER A 38 4.40 -10.77 -3.93
C SER A 38 4.98 -10.89 -5.35
N GLY A 39 5.74 -11.97 -5.61
CA GLY A 39 6.25 -12.27 -6.95
C GLY A 39 7.23 -11.24 -7.51
N GLY A 40 7.96 -10.51 -6.65
CA GLY A 40 8.89 -9.44 -7.07
C GLY A 40 8.25 -8.05 -7.26
N GLY A 41 6.97 -7.89 -6.90
CA GLY A 41 6.30 -6.59 -6.93
C GLY A 41 6.84 -5.63 -5.87
N ILE A 42 6.92 -4.34 -6.22
CA ILE A 42 7.38 -3.25 -5.36
C ILE A 42 6.16 -2.43 -4.92
N LEU A 43 6.05 -2.18 -3.62
CA LEU A 43 5.03 -1.34 -3.00
C LEU A 43 5.73 -0.21 -2.24
N ALA A 44 5.93 0.92 -2.91
CA ALA A 44 6.73 2.00 -2.39
C ALA A 44 5.85 3.15 -1.83
N THR A 45 6.36 3.84 -0.82
CA THR A 45 5.67 4.94 -0.14
C THR A 45 6.46 6.23 -0.23
N TYR A 46 5.74 7.34 -0.38
CA TYR A 46 6.27 8.69 -0.20
C TYR A 46 6.26 9.16 1.27
N GLY A 47 5.89 8.27 2.21
CA GLY A 47 6.01 8.46 3.66
C GLY A 47 4.78 9.08 4.35
N ASN A 48 3.87 9.68 3.60
CA ASN A 48 2.68 10.40 4.10
C ASN A 48 1.37 9.59 4.00
N ASN A 49 1.45 8.26 4.18
CA ASN A 49 0.29 7.37 4.07
C ASN A 49 -0.21 6.91 5.44
N ALA A 50 -1.53 6.86 5.61
CA ALA A 50 -2.17 6.31 6.80
C ALA A 50 -2.59 4.86 6.53
N VAL A 51 -1.88 3.89 7.13
CA VAL A 51 -2.21 2.46 7.06
C VAL A 51 -2.55 1.99 8.46
N SER A 52 -3.83 1.77 8.74
CA SER A 52 -4.28 1.42 10.09
C SER A 52 -5.59 0.64 10.06
N ALA A 53 -5.93 -0.01 11.17
CA ALA A 53 -7.21 -0.71 11.32
C ALA A 53 -7.55 -1.71 10.19
N ASN A 54 -6.55 -2.36 9.59
CA ASN A 54 -6.75 -3.51 8.70
C ASN A 54 -6.60 -4.81 9.51
N GLY A 55 -7.15 -5.92 9.02
CA GLY A 55 -6.95 -7.24 9.65
C GLY A 55 -5.46 -7.60 9.76
N SER A 56 -4.69 -7.24 8.74
CA SER A 56 -3.24 -7.09 8.79
C SER A 56 -2.83 -5.85 8.00
N ASN A 57 -2.05 -4.94 8.58
CA ASN A 57 -1.65 -3.71 7.88
C ASN A 57 -0.70 -3.97 6.71
N GLY A 58 0.17 -4.98 6.82
CA GLY A 58 1.31 -5.14 5.91
C GLY A 58 2.32 -3.99 6.03
N ALA A 59 3.30 -3.98 5.13
CA ALA A 59 4.33 -2.95 5.06
C ALA A 59 4.60 -2.56 3.61
N PHE A 60 5.10 -1.34 3.42
CA PHE A 60 5.70 -0.96 2.14
C PHE A 60 7.04 -1.67 1.99
N SER A 61 7.43 -1.96 0.74
CA SER A 61 8.72 -2.55 0.41
C SER A 61 9.88 -1.54 0.54
N GLY A 62 9.58 -0.24 0.64
CA GLY A 62 10.57 0.82 0.86
C GLY A 62 9.98 2.22 0.71
N SER A 63 10.72 3.23 1.18
CA SER A 63 10.39 4.65 0.98
C SER A 63 11.12 5.22 -0.24
N ILE A 64 10.43 6.05 -1.02
CA ILE A 64 11.03 6.86 -2.09
C ILE A 64 10.96 8.32 -1.63
N PRO A 65 12.08 9.09 -1.71
CA PRO A 65 12.04 10.52 -1.45
C PRO A 65 10.97 11.20 -2.33
N LEU A 66 10.21 12.15 -1.76
CA LEU A 66 9.40 13.07 -2.57
C LEU A 66 10.34 13.84 -3.51
N GLN A 67 10.00 13.90 -4.80
CA GLN A 67 10.62 14.83 -5.74
C GLN A 67 9.96 16.20 -5.63
#